data_AF-A0A538CBS5-F1
#
_entry.id   AF-A0A538CBS5-F1
#
_cell.length_a   1.000
_cell.length_b   1.000
_cell.length_c   1.000
_cell.angle_alpha   90.00
_cell.angle_beta   90.00
_cell.angle_gamma   90.00
#
_symmetry.space_group_name_H-M   'P 1'
#
loop_
_entity.id
_entity.type
_entity.pdbx_description
1 polymer ?
#
loop_
_entity_poly.entity_id
_entity_poly.type
_entity_poly.pdbx_seq_one_letter_code
_entity_poly.pdbx_strand_id
1 'polypeptide(L)'
;MTIAKWSLVDQTGAPEVSARTRSGKLCSEVNPPLEQRTEPIVAPTSPALHEKDPRSTIELVKDIAADASSLFRKEVELAKQELLEAITARLLAVGAMAVAGVFGLFMLGFLALAAAAALDIIFPAWLAALIVAGGFALIAGPAVLFGLRRMRAPPLAPEETLRTVKEDVEWARAQLRR
;
A
#
# COMPACT_ATOMS: atom_id res chain seq x y z
N MET A 1 20.72 -2.46 45.13
CA MET A 1 22.11 -2.92 44.92
C MET A 1 22.03 -4.32 44.33
N THR A 2 22.42 -4.67 43.11
CA THR A 2 23.41 -4.07 42.23
C THR A 2 23.30 -4.80 40.87
N ILE A 3 22.97 -4.03 39.82
CA ILE A 3 23.60 -4.06 38.50
C ILE A 3 23.31 -5.23 37.53
N ALA A 4 22.74 -4.79 36.40
CA ALA A 4 22.80 -5.33 35.05
C ALA A 4 24.02 -6.20 34.70
N LYS A 5 23.78 -7.26 33.92
CA LYS A 5 24.76 -7.71 32.93
C LYS A 5 24.05 -8.11 31.63
N TRP A 6 23.67 -7.07 30.90
CA TRP A 6 23.57 -7.10 29.45
C TRP A 6 24.96 -7.44 28.90
N SER A 7 25.12 -8.60 28.26
CA SER A 7 26.29 -8.84 27.43
C SER A 7 26.00 -9.89 26.37
N LEU A 8 26.21 -9.48 25.12
CA LEU A 8 26.39 -10.28 23.91
C LEU A 8 25.13 -10.87 23.26
N VAL A 9 24.30 -9.98 22.70
CA VAL A 9 23.68 -10.24 21.41
C VAL A 9 24.00 -9.05 20.50
N ASP A 10 24.95 -9.33 19.61
CA ASP A 10 25.14 -8.79 18.28
C ASP A 10 25.41 -7.27 18.11
N GLN A 11 26.69 -6.95 18.04
CA GLN A 11 27.16 -5.73 17.41
C GLN A 11 27.01 -5.83 15.88
N THR A 12 26.30 -4.85 15.33
CA THR A 12 26.64 -4.15 14.08
C THR A 12 26.74 -4.99 12.80
N GLY A 13 25.60 -5.22 12.16
CA GLY A 13 25.50 -5.51 10.72
C GLY A 13 24.75 -4.37 10.01
N ALA A 14 25.36 -3.19 9.92
CA ALA A 14 24.86 -2.12 9.06
C ALA A 14 25.45 -2.32 7.64
N PRO A 15 24.64 -2.42 6.57
CA PRO A 15 25.17 -2.29 5.23
C PRO A 15 25.51 -0.82 4.96
N GLU A 16 26.82 -0.59 4.89
CA GLU A 16 27.48 0.56 4.29
C GLU A 16 26.97 0.78 2.85
N VAL A 17 26.37 1.93 2.55
CA VAL A 17 26.15 2.36 1.16
C VAL A 17 26.93 3.64 0.92
N SER A 18 28.18 3.38 0.57
CA SER A 18 29.17 4.33 0.10
C SER A 18 28.67 5.12 -1.12
N ALA A 19 28.72 6.44 -1.01
CA ALA A 19 28.61 7.36 -2.12
C ALA A 19 29.78 7.14 -3.10
N ARG A 20 29.53 6.43 -4.20
CA ARG A 20 30.50 6.27 -5.29
C ARG A 20 30.23 7.28 -6.41
N THR A 21 30.82 8.45 -6.25
CA THR A 21 30.95 9.48 -7.27
C THR A 21 32.12 9.12 -8.22
N ARG A 22 31.88 9.26 -9.53
CA ARG A 22 32.84 9.65 -10.58
C ARG A 22 34.01 8.69 -10.86
N SER A 23 34.01 8.09 -12.06
CA SER A 23 35.00 8.36 -13.11
C SER A 23 34.89 7.28 -14.20
N GLY A 24 34.46 7.70 -15.39
CA GLY A 24 34.37 6.84 -16.56
C GLY A 24 34.54 7.68 -17.82
N LYS A 25 35.63 8.46 -17.89
CA LYS A 25 36.21 8.79 -19.18
C LYS A 25 36.95 7.53 -19.63
N LEU A 26 36.53 6.89 -20.71
CA LEU A 26 37.47 6.29 -21.65
C LEU A 26 36.84 6.27 -23.05
N CYS A 27 37.68 6.72 -23.97
CA CYS A 27 37.45 6.92 -25.39
C CYS A 27 37.02 5.65 -26.13
N SER A 28 36.15 5.83 -27.12
CA SER A 28 36.10 5.12 -28.40
C SER A 28 34.85 5.69 -29.09
N GLU A 29 34.93 6.69 -29.97
CA GLU A 29 35.65 6.71 -31.24
C GLU A 29 35.45 5.41 -32.02
N VAL A 30 34.32 5.33 -32.73
CA VAL A 30 34.23 4.75 -34.07
C VAL A 30 33.18 5.55 -34.85
N ASN A 31 33.69 6.47 -35.67
CA ASN A 31 32.99 7.00 -36.84
C ASN A 31 33.42 6.13 -38.03
N PRO A 32 32.52 5.44 -38.76
CA PRO A 32 32.82 4.98 -40.09
C PRO A 32 32.48 6.06 -41.14
N PRO A 33 33.37 6.31 -42.11
CA PRO A 33 33.16 7.27 -43.19
C PRO A 33 32.06 6.81 -44.15
N LEU A 34 31.45 7.80 -44.80
CA LEU A 34 30.49 7.66 -45.88
C LEU A 34 31.05 6.75 -47.00
N GLU A 35 30.52 5.54 -47.12
CA GLU A 35 30.60 4.77 -48.37
C GLU A 35 29.20 4.64 -48.98
N GLN A 36 29.13 5.16 -50.20
CA GLN A 36 27.99 5.13 -51.08
C GLN A 36 27.64 3.69 -51.44
N ARG A 37 26.49 3.19 -50.98
CA ARG A 37 25.83 2.09 -51.69
C ARG A 37 24.87 2.68 -52.72
N THR A 38 25.40 2.83 -53.93
CA THR A 38 24.64 3.01 -55.16
C THR A 38 23.80 1.76 -55.39
N GLU A 39 22.54 1.74 -54.96
CA GLU A 39 21.56 0.76 -55.43
C GLU A 39 20.78 1.38 -56.61
N PRO A 40 20.59 0.64 -57.71
CA PRO A 40 20.03 1.14 -58.95
C PRO A 40 18.54 1.50 -58.80
N ILE A 41 18.16 2.61 -59.41
CA ILE A 41 16.77 3.02 -59.63
C ILE A 41 16.11 1.94 -60.51
N VAL A 42 15.29 1.08 -59.90
CA VAL A 42 14.31 0.26 -60.61
C VAL A 42 13.00 1.03 -60.63
N ALA A 43 12.64 1.54 -61.81
CA ALA A 43 11.34 2.15 -62.09
C ALA A 43 10.21 1.09 -62.02
N PRO A 44 8.95 1.52 -61.79
CA PRO A 44 7.88 0.68 -61.26
C PRO A 44 7.30 -0.24 -62.33
N THR A 45 7.28 -1.55 -62.09
CA THR A 45 6.50 -2.48 -62.90
C THR A 45 5.27 -2.94 -62.13
N SER A 46 4.13 -2.44 -62.62
CA SER A 46 2.77 -2.96 -62.51
C SER A 46 2.07 -2.99 -61.14
N PRO A 47 0.82 -2.49 -61.07
CA PRO A 47 -0.04 -2.63 -59.90
C PRO A 47 -0.54 -4.07 -59.85
N ALA A 48 0.18 -4.95 -59.15
CA ALA A 48 -0.47 -6.10 -58.57
C ALA A 48 -1.47 -5.55 -57.55
N LEU A 49 -2.75 -5.56 -57.90
CA LEU A 49 -3.82 -5.29 -56.96
C LEU A 49 -3.60 -6.27 -55.80
N HIS A 50 -3.17 -5.75 -54.64
CA HIS A 50 -3.27 -6.44 -53.38
C HIS A 50 -4.76 -6.73 -53.19
N GLU A 51 -5.18 -7.91 -53.63
CA GLU A 51 -6.42 -8.53 -53.20
C GLU A 51 -6.31 -8.59 -51.69
N LYS A 52 -7.09 -7.73 -51.05
CA LYS A 52 -7.07 -7.44 -49.63
C LYS A 52 -7.55 -8.71 -48.92
N ASP A 53 -6.64 -9.67 -48.71
CA ASP A 53 -6.99 -10.97 -48.15
C ASP A 53 -7.57 -10.73 -46.75
N PRO A 54 -8.87 -10.96 -46.55
CA PRO A 54 -9.52 -10.68 -45.27
C PRO A 54 -8.89 -11.49 -44.12
N ARG A 55 -8.11 -12.54 -44.42
CA ARG A 55 -7.39 -13.33 -43.41
C ARG A 55 -6.26 -12.56 -42.73
N SER A 56 -5.51 -11.72 -43.43
CA SER A 56 -4.40 -10.95 -42.84
C SER A 56 -4.89 -9.92 -41.81
N THR A 57 -6.05 -9.30 -42.05
CA THR A 57 -6.62 -8.33 -41.10
C THR A 57 -7.17 -9.01 -39.85
N ILE A 58 -7.74 -10.22 -40.02
CA ILE A 58 -8.22 -11.05 -38.90
C ILE A 58 -7.06 -11.53 -38.01
N GLU A 59 -5.91 -11.84 -38.61
CA GLU A 59 -4.73 -12.35 -37.88
C GLU A 59 -4.07 -11.26 -37.02
N LEU A 60 -3.89 -10.04 -37.53
CA LEU A 60 -3.39 -8.89 -36.72
C LEU A 60 -4.32 -8.54 -35.56
N VAL A 61 -5.65 -8.57 -35.77
CA VAL A 61 -6.62 -8.32 -34.70
C VAL A 61 -6.52 -9.39 -33.61
N LYS A 62 -6.22 -10.64 -34.01
CA LYS A 62 -6.05 -11.76 -33.09
C LYS A 62 -4.79 -11.61 -32.24
N ASP A 63 -3.68 -11.15 -32.83
CA ASP A 63 -2.43 -10.92 -32.12
C ASP A 63 -2.53 -9.73 -31.15
N ILE A 64 -3.15 -8.62 -31.56
CA ILE A 64 -3.40 -7.46 -30.68
C ILE A 64 -4.32 -7.86 -29.51
N ALA A 65 -5.35 -8.67 -29.76
CA ALA A 65 -6.23 -9.18 -28.71
C ALA A 65 -5.48 -10.12 -27.74
N ALA A 66 -4.56 -10.95 -28.25
CA ALA A 66 -3.73 -11.81 -27.43
C ALA A 66 -2.76 -11.00 -26.55
N ASP A 67 -2.13 -9.96 -27.10
CA ASP A 67 -1.23 -9.07 -26.37
C ASP A 67 -1.97 -8.26 -25.30
N ALA A 68 -3.15 -7.72 -25.62
CA ALA A 68 -4.01 -7.02 -24.67
C ALA A 68 -4.44 -7.94 -23.51
N SER A 69 -4.82 -9.19 -23.80
CA SER A 69 -5.11 -10.21 -22.77
C SER A 69 -3.88 -10.53 -21.91
N SER A 70 -2.67 -10.50 -22.49
CA SER A 70 -1.42 -10.75 -21.75
C SER A 70 -1.08 -9.60 -20.78
N LEU A 71 -1.30 -8.34 -21.19
CA LEU A 71 -1.07 -7.17 -20.35
C LEU A 71 -2.09 -7.08 -19.21
N PHE A 72 -3.37 -7.32 -19.52
CA PHE A 72 -4.42 -7.34 -18.49
C PHE A 72 -4.14 -8.38 -17.41
N ARG A 73 -3.68 -9.59 -17.78
CA ARG A 73 -3.29 -10.62 -16.80
C ARG A 73 -2.12 -10.18 -15.93
N LYS A 74 -1.14 -9.47 -16.49
CA LYS A 74 0.01 -8.94 -15.74
C LYS A 74 -0.41 -7.85 -14.76
N GLU A 75 -1.26 -6.92 -15.17
CA GLU A 75 -1.78 -5.88 -14.26
C GLU A 75 -2.64 -6.47 -13.15
N VAL A 76 -3.49 -7.46 -13.46
CA VAL A 76 -4.28 -8.17 -12.44
C VAL A 76 -3.38 -8.92 -11.47
N GLU A 77 -2.32 -9.57 -11.95
CA GLU A 77 -1.38 -10.28 -11.08
C GLU A 77 -0.62 -9.31 -10.17
N LEU A 78 -0.19 -8.16 -10.71
CA LEU A 78 0.49 -7.13 -9.94
C LEU A 78 -0.45 -6.48 -8.91
N ALA A 79 -1.67 -6.12 -9.32
CA ALA A 79 -2.70 -5.58 -8.44
C ALA A 79 -3.09 -6.56 -7.33
N LYS A 80 -3.12 -7.87 -7.62
CA LYS A 80 -3.34 -8.90 -6.60
C LYS A 80 -2.20 -8.93 -5.59
N GLN A 81 -0.95 -8.86 -6.03
CA GLN A 81 0.20 -8.84 -5.12
C GLN A 81 0.17 -7.60 -4.22
N GLU A 82 -0.02 -6.42 -4.81
CA GLU A 82 -0.08 -5.16 -4.07
C GLU A 82 -1.27 -5.13 -3.09
N LEU A 83 -2.42 -5.69 -3.49
CA LEU A 83 -3.57 -5.85 -2.61
C LEU A 83 -3.29 -6.83 -1.46
N LEU A 84 -2.63 -7.96 -1.73
CA LEU A 84 -2.27 -8.93 -0.69
C LEU A 84 -1.27 -8.32 0.30
N GLU A 85 -0.27 -7.59 -0.17
CA GLU A 85 0.67 -6.86 0.68
C GLU A 85 -0.05 -5.80 1.54
N ALA A 86 -0.95 -5.02 0.95
CA ALA A 86 -1.73 -4.02 1.68
C ALA A 86 -2.65 -4.66 2.74
N ILE A 87 -3.31 -5.78 2.40
CA ILE A 87 -4.21 -6.50 3.32
C ILE A 87 -3.41 -7.15 4.45
N THR A 88 -2.30 -7.83 4.14
CA THR A 88 -1.48 -8.51 5.15
C THR A 88 -0.87 -7.53 6.14
N ALA A 89 -0.33 -6.41 5.67
CA ALA A 89 0.17 -5.35 6.55
C ALA A 89 -0.92 -4.79 7.48
N ARG A 90 -2.12 -4.53 6.95
CA ARG A 90 -3.27 -4.09 7.75
C ARG A 90 -3.72 -5.15 8.76
N LEU A 91 -3.77 -6.42 8.35
CA LEU A 91 -4.13 -7.53 9.23
C LEU A 91 -3.14 -7.70 10.37
N LEU A 92 -1.84 -7.62 10.09
CA LEU A 92 -0.80 -7.68 11.13
C LEU A 92 -0.93 -6.52 12.11
N ALA A 93 -1.15 -5.29 11.60
CA ALA A 93 -1.36 -4.12 12.45
C ALA A 93 -2.59 -4.27 13.36
N VAL A 94 -3.72 -4.72 12.79
CA VAL A 94 -4.95 -4.95 13.55
C VAL A 94 -4.76 -6.09 14.57
N GLY A 95 -4.09 -7.17 14.18
CA GLY A 95 -3.78 -8.30 15.07
C GLY A 95 -2.89 -7.89 16.23
N ALA A 96 -1.82 -7.14 15.97
CA ALA A 96 -0.93 -6.61 17.00
C ALA A 96 -1.67 -5.65 17.95
N MET A 97 -2.53 -4.77 17.41
CA MET A 97 -3.38 -3.89 18.22
C MET A 97 -4.37 -4.66 19.09
N ALA A 98 -4.93 -5.77 18.61
CA ALA A 98 -5.82 -6.61 19.40
C ALA A 98 -5.08 -7.24 20.59
N VAL A 99 -3.90 -7.81 20.36
CA VAL A 99 -3.05 -8.38 21.43
C VAL A 99 -2.64 -7.30 22.42
N ALA A 100 -2.13 -6.16 21.93
CA ALA A 100 -1.77 -5.03 22.78
C ALA A 100 -2.95 -4.50 23.58
N GLY A 101 -4.16 -4.47 22.99
CA GLY A 101 -5.39 -4.09 23.67
C GLY A 101 -5.76 -5.04 24.82
N VAL A 102 -5.66 -6.35 24.61
CA VAL A 102 -5.94 -7.37 25.65
C VAL A 102 -4.93 -7.26 26.80
N PHE A 103 -3.63 -7.24 26.50
CA PHE A 103 -2.60 -7.09 27.52
C PHE A 103 -2.68 -5.73 28.23
N GLY A 104 -2.99 -4.67 27.48
CA GLY A 104 -3.24 -3.34 28.01
C GLY A 104 -4.41 -3.33 29.00
N LEU A 105 -5.51 -4.03 28.70
CA LEU A 105 -6.65 -4.15 29.60
C LEU A 105 -6.30 -4.90 30.89
N PHE A 106 -5.58 -6.02 30.80
CA PHE A 106 -5.10 -6.72 31.99
C PHE A 106 -4.17 -5.86 32.84
N MET A 107 -3.22 -5.18 32.20
CA MET A 107 -2.30 -4.26 32.88
C MET A 107 -3.06 -3.15 33.60
N LEU A 108 -4.07 -2.56 32.95
CA LEU A 108 -4.94 -1.54 33.55
C LEU A 108 -5.69 -2.09 34.78
N GLY A 109 -6.19 -3.32 34.70
CA GLY A 109 -6.85 -4.00 35.81
C GLY A 109 -5.91 -4.25 37.00
N PHE A 110 -4.70 -4.73 36.75
CA PHE A 110 -3.69 -4.89 37.81
C PHE A 110 -3.25 -3.55 38.40
N LEU A 111 -3.13 -2.50 37.58
CA LEU A 111 -2.79 -1.16 38.07
C LEU A 111 -3.92 -0.58 38.93
N ALA A 112 -5.18 -0.78 38.53
CA ALA A 112 -6.33 -0.39 39.33
C ALA A 112 -6.38 -1.15 40.66
N LEU A 113 -6.12 -2.46 40.65
CA LEU A 113 -6.05 -3.26 41.86
C LEU A 113 -4.91 -2.81 42.79
N ALA A 114 -3.72 -2.57 42.25
CA ALA A 114 -2.58 -2.08 43.00
C ALA A 114 -2.84 -0.69 43.61
N ALA A 115 -3.44 0.21 42.83
CA ALA A 115 -3.81 1.55 43.31
C ALA A 115 -4.88 1.47 44.42
N ALA A 116 -5.90 0.63 44.25
CA ALA A 116 -6.94 0.42 45.25
C ALA A 116 -6.35 -0.16 46.54
N ALA A 117 -5.49 -1.18 46.44
CA ALA A 117 -4.80 -1.78 47.59
C ALA A 117 -3.88 -0.78 48.31
N ALA A 118 -3.21 0.11 47.57
CA ALA A 118 -2.40 1.17 48.17
C ALA A 118 -3.26 2.21 48.91
N LEU A 119 -4.42 2.60 48.36
CA LEU A 119 -5.35 3.53 49.00
C LEU A 119 -6.07 2.92 50.19
N ASP A 120 -6.31 1.60 50.19
CA ASP A 120 -6.97 0.87 51.28
C ASP A 120 -6.21 0.94 52.61
N ILE A 121 -4.92 1.30 52.57
CA ILE A 121 -4.10 1.53 53.78
C ILE A 121 -4.61 2.76 54.56
N ILE A 122 -5.23 3.74 53.87
CA ILE A 122 -5.62 5.04 54.45
C ILE A 122 -7.14 5.23 54.44
N PHE A 123 -7.84 4.67 53.45
CA PHE A 123 -9.28 4.78 53.27
C PHE A 123 -9.96 3.40 53.34
N PRO A 124 -11.26 3.32 53.67
CA PRO A 124 -11.98 2.07 53.57
C PRO A 124 -12.06 1.60 52.11
N ALA A 125 -11.97 0.27 51.90
CA ALA A 125 -11.93 -0.37 50.58
C ALA A 125 -12.94 0.15 49.56
N TRP A 126 -14.19 0.41 49.99
CA TRP A 126 -15.24 0.91 49.11
C TRP A 126 -14.94 2.32 48.57
N LEU A 127 -14.34 3.19 49.38
CA LEU A 127 -13.99 4.55 48.99
C LEU A 127 -12.72 4.57 48.13
N ALA A 128 -11.73 3.74 48.47
CA ALA A 128 -10.53 3.55 47.66
C ALA A 128 -10.88 3.11 46.23
N ALA A 129 -11.77 2.13 46.08
CA ALA A 129 -12.24 1.66 44.78
C ALA A 129 -12.95 2.76 43.97
N LEU A 130 -13.79 3.59 44.61
CA LEU A 130 -14.47 4.70 43.94
C LEU A 130 -13.51 5.79 43.46
N ILE A 131 -12.48 6.13 44.25
CA ILE A 131 -11.47 7.12 43.86
C ILE A 131 -10.70 6.64 42.63
N VAL A 132 -10.24 5.39 42.64
CA VAL A 132 -9.50 4.80 41.52
C VAL A 132 -10.40 4.74 40.27
N ALA A 133 -11.64 4.25 40.42
CA ALA A 133 -12.61 4.20 39.33
C ALA A 133 -12.91 5.59 38.75
N GLY A 134 -13.07 6.61 39.61
CA GLY A 134 -13.24 8.00 39.22
C GLY A 134 -12.05 8.54 38.43
N GLY A 135 -10.82 8.23 38.87
CA GLY A 135 -9.60 8.59 38.15
C GLY A 135 -9.54 7.97 36.75
N PHE A 136 -9.83 6.68 36.62
CA PHE A 136 -9.92 6.03 35.31
C PHE A 136 -11.04 6.60 34.44
N ALA A 137 -12.20 6.92 35.02
CA ALA A 137 -13.32 7.52 34.29
C ALA A 137 -12.98 8.91 33.71
N LEU A 138 -12.21 9.72 34.45
CA LEU A 138 -11.75 11.03 33.97
C LEU A 138 -10.78 10.94 32.79
N ILE A 139 -10.04 9.84 32.66
CA ILE A 139 -9.11 9.61 31.55
C ILE A 139 -9.81 8.90 30.38
N ALA A 140 -10.54 7.82 30.67
CA ALA A 140 -11.20 6.99 29.69
C ALA A 140 -12.41 7.69 29.06
N GLY A 141 -13.17 8.49 29.82
CA GLY A 141 -14.36 9.20 29.33
C GLY A 141 -14.05 10.12 28.15
N PRO A 142 -13.10 11.07 28.27
CA PRO A 142 -12.69 11.92 27.15
C PRO A 142 -12.11 11.14 25.97
N ALA A 143 -11.31 10.10 26.22
CA ALA A 143 -10.72 9.27 25.17
C ALA A 143 -11.79 8.55 24.34
N VAL A 144 -12.77 7.93 25.00
CA VAL A 144 -13.92 7.28 24.33
C VAL A 144 -14.75 8.32 23.58
N LEU A 145 -15.03 9.49 24.18
CA LEU A 145 -15.79 10.54 23.54
C LEU A 145 -15.09 11.08 22.27
N PHE A 146 -13.77 11.28 22.33
CA PHE A 146 -12.97 11.70 21.19
C PHE A 146 -12.98 10.63 20.08
N GLY A 147 -12.78 9.36 20.43
CA GLY A 147 -12.85 8.24 19.50
C GLY A 147 -14.21 8.16 18.81
N LEU A 148 -15.29 8.25 19.58
CA LEU A 148 -16.66 8.18 19.05
C LEU A 148 -16.99 9.37 18.16
N ARG A 149 -16.53 10.58 18.52
CA ARG A 149 -16.64 11.77 17.67
C ARG A 149 -15.88 11.61 16.35
N ARG A 150 -14.70 10.99 16.38
CA ARG A 150 -13.90 10.76 15.17
C ARG A 150 -14.52 9.70 14.27
N MET A 151 -15.14 8.66 14.82
CA MET A 151 -15.86 7.63 14.06
C MET A 151 -17.19 8.14 13.49
N ARG A 152 -17.83 9.10 14.16
CA ARG A 152 -19.05 9.79 13.68
C ARG A 152 -18.77 10.92 12.71
N ALA A 153 -17.52 11.39 12.62
CA ALA A 153 -17.15 12.31 11.54
C ALA A 153 -17.46 11.58 10.23
N PRO A 154 -18.16 12.23 9.27
CA PRO A 154 -18.44 11.61 7.99
C PRO A 154 -17.11 11.07 7.45
N PRO A 155 -17.07 9.79 7.00
CA PRO A 155 -15.86 9.29 6.39
C PRO A 155 -15.45 10.30 5.34
N LEU A 156 -14.17 10.62 5.28
CA LEU A 156 -13.58 11.30 4.14
C LEU A 156 -13.66 10.33 2.95
N ALA A 157 -14.86 9.87 2.62
CA ALA A 157 -15.15 9.31 1.32
C ALA A 157 -14.87 10.48 0.37
N PRO A 158 -13.94 10.33 -0.57
CA PRO A 158 -13.70 11.38 -1.53
C PRO A 158 -15.00 11.53 -2.32
N GLU A 159 -15.79 12.55 -1.97
CA GLU A 159 -17.08 12.80 -2.61
C GLU A 159 -16.89 12.96 -4.11
N GLU A 160 -15.74 13.51 -4.52
CA GLU A 160 -15.30 13.56 -5.91
C GLU A 160 -15.18 12.17 -6.54
N THR A 161 -14.55 11.20 -5.88
CA THR A 161 -14.42 9.82 -6.43
C THR A 161 -15.77 9.11 -6.50
N LEU A 162 -16.63 9.29 -5.50
CA LEU A 162 -17.99 8.75 -5.54
C LEU A 162 -18.83 9.42 -6.63
N ARG A 163 -18.67 10.73 -6.87
CA ARG A 163 -19.36 11.46 -7.93
C ARG A 163 -18.90 10.98 -9.31
N THR A 164 -17.60 10.89 -9.54
CA THR A 164 -17.04 10.39 -10.80
C THR A 164 -17.51 8.96 -11.11
N VAL A 165 -17.47 8.05 -10.14
CA VAL A 165 -17.95 6.67 -10.35
C VAL A 165 -19.45 6.64 -10.68
N LYS A 166 -20.25 7.54 -10.10
CA LYS A 166 -21.68 7.63 -10.38
C LYS A 166 -21.94 8.20 -11.78
N GLU A 167 -21.24 9.26 -12.16
CA GLU A 167 -21.30 9.87 -13.48
C GLU A 167 -20.87 8.87 -14.57
N ASP A 168 -19.82 8.08 -14.35
CA ASP A 168 -19.34 7.04 -15.26
C ASP A 168 -20.39 5.93 -15.46
N VAL A 169 -21.05 5.50 -14.38
CA VAL A 169 -22.12 4.48 -14.44
C VAL A 169 -23.36 5.01 -15.15
N GLU A 170 -23.72 6.28 -14.92
CA GLU A 170 -24.86 6.90 -15.61
C GLU A 170 -24.57 7.07 -17.10
N TRP A 171 -23.36 7.50 -17.46
CA TRP A 171 -22.92 7.60 -18.85
C TRP A 171 -22.94 6.24 -19.55
N ALA A 172 -22.40 5.19 -18.90
CA ALA A 172 -22.42 3.83 -19.43
C ALA A 172 -23.84 3.28 -19.64
N ARG A 173 -24.77 3.56 -18.72
CA ARG A 173 -26.19 3.20 -18.86
C ARG A 173 -26.88 3.98 -19.98
N ALA A 174 -26.59 5.26 -20.14
CA ALA A 174 -27.17 6.08 -21.20
C ALA A 174 -26.75 5.60 -22.59
N GLN A 175 -25.51 5.14 -22.74
CA GLN A 175 -24.97 4.59 -23.97
C GLN A 175 -25.62 3.25 -24.35
N LEU A 176 -25.88 2.37 -23.37
CA LEU A 176 -26.53 1.08 -23.59
C LEU A 176 -28.03 1.19 -23.95
N ARG A 177 -28.65 2.34 -23.71
CA ARG A 177 -30.07 2.60 -23.98
C ARG A 177 -30.32 3.21 -25.37
N ARG A 178 -29.27 3.38 -26.19
CA ARG A 178 -29.31 4.00 -27.51
C ARG A 178 -29.09 2.97 -28.60
#